data_AF-A0AAU9XVJ3-F1
#
_entry.id   AF-A0AAU9XVJ3-F1
#
_cell.length_a   1.000
_cell.length_b   1.000
_cell.length_c   1.000
_cell.angle_alpha   90.00
_cell.angle_beta   90.00
_cell.angle_gamma   90.00
#
_symmetry.space_group_name_H-M   'P 1'
#
loop_
_entity.id
_entity.type
_entity.pdbx_description
1 polymer ?
#
loop_
_entity_poly.entity_id
_entity_poly.type
_entity_poly.pdbx_seq_one_letter_code
_entity_poly.pdbx_strand_id
1 'polypeptide(L)'
;MITFHFINCQIILIHRPQRIQLVTATFVTGKYADLSDILKLVWLPVRHNMNWNLCKLAYKALICEKWPPYLPLELRVHQRTLRSSSILNLVVPQVSGTFQGCA
;
A
#
# COMPACT_ATOMS: atom_id res chain seq x y z
N MET A 1 -10.14 16.64 -13.37
CA MET A 1 -11.07 16.60 -12.20
C MET A 1 -11.08 15.26 -11.45
N ILE A 2 -10.69 14.14 -12.07
CA ILE A 2 -10.76 12.78 -11.47
C ILE A 2 -9.55 12.47 -10.56
N THR A 3 -8.35 12.98 -10.88
CA THR A 3 -7.13 12.82 -10.05
C THR A 3 -7.27 13.42 -8.66
N PHE A 4 -7.86 14.61 -8.54
CA PHE A 4 -8.16 15.22 -7.24
C PHE A 4 -9.16 14.40 -6.41
N HIS A 5 -10.13 13.76 -7.06
CA HIS A 5 -11.12 12.92 -6.39
C HIS A 5 -10.52 11.59 -5.91
N PHE A 6 -9.65 10.96 -6.71
CA PHE A 6 -9.01 9.70 -6.35
C PHE A 6 -7.98 9.88 -5.22
N ILE A 7 -7.18 10.95 -5.28
CA ILE A 7 -6.26 11.33 -4.21
C ILE A 7 -7.04 11.70 -2.94
N ASN A 8 -8.12 12.47 -3.05
CA ASN A 8 -8.98 12.78 -1.89
C ASN A 8 -9.58 11.51 -1.29
N CYS A 9 -10.10 10.59 -2.10
CA CYS A 9 -10.64 9.32 -1.60
C CYS A 9 -9.60 8.52 -0.84
N GLN A 10 -8.37 8.37 -1.35
CA GLN A 10 -7.32 7.67 -0.62
C GLN A 10 -6.96 8.36 0.70
N ILE A 11 -6.83 9.69 0.70
CA ILE A 11 -6.54 10.48 1.89
C ILE A 11 -7.66 10.30 2.93
N ILE A 12 -8.93 10.39 2.53
CA ILE A 12 -10.09 10.23 3.41
C ILE A 12 -10.16 8.81 3.99
N LEU A 13 -9.94 7.78 3.17
CA LEU A 13 -9.98 6.38 3.58
C LEU A 13 -8.88 6.03 4.58
N ILE A 14 -7.76 6.76 4.57
CA ILE A 14 -6.63 6.55 5.48
C ILE A 14 -6.84 7.32 6.79
N HIS A 15 -7.25 8.58 6.71
CA HIS A 15 -7.34 9.44 7.89
C HIS A 15 -8.42 9.00 8.87
N ARG A 16 -9.57 8.54 8.38
CA ARG A 16 -10.69 8.15 9.25
C ARG A 16 -10.33 6.98 10.19
N PRO A 17 -9.80 5.84 9.72
CA PRO A 17 -9.39 4.75 10.61
C PRO A 17 -8.18 5.11 11.47
N GLN A 18 -7.24 5.93 11.00
CA GLN A 18 -6.12 6.41 11.83
C GLN A 18 -6.59 7.24 13.03
N ARG A 19 -7.59 8.11 12.82
CA ARG A 19 -8.19 8.89 13.92
C ARG A 19 -8.88 8.01 14.95
N ILE A 20 -9.57 6.96 14.51
CA ILE A 20 -10.21 6.00 15.43
C ILE A 20 -9.13 5.29 16.26
N GLN A 21 -8.07 4.79 15.62
CA GLN A 21 -6.94 4.17 16.34
C GLN A 21 -6.31 5.13 17.37
N LEU A 22 -6.14 6.40 17.01
CA LEU A 22 -5.60 7.41 17.92
C LEU A 22 -6.51 7.63 19.13
N VAL A 23 -7.82 7.79 18.92
CA VAL A 23 -8.80 7.98 20.00
C VAL A 23 -8.83 6.75 20.91
N THR A 24 -8.84 5.54 20.34
CA THR A 24 -8.82 4.31 21.16
C THR A 24 -7.50 4.17 21.92
N ALA A 25 -6.37 4.54 21.32
CA ALA A 25 -5.08 4.56 22.02
C ALA A 25 -5.05 5.58 23.16
N THR A 26 -5.63 6.78 22.97
CA THR A 26 -5.76 7.77 24.06
C THR A 26 -6.62 7.25 25.21
N PHE A 27 -7.70 6.54 24.88
CA PHE A 27 -8.60 5.97 25.88
C PHE A 27 -7.91 4.88 26.71
N VAL A 28 -7.18 3.97 26.06
CA VAL A 28 -6.48 2.87 26.74
C VAL A 28 -5.29 3.37 27.57
N THR A 29 -4.56 4.38 27.09
CA THR A 29 -3.35 4.88 27.77
C THR A 29 -3.63 5.99 28.79
N GLY A 30 -4.83 6.59 28.76
CA GLY A 30 -5.23 7.67 29.68
C GLY A 30 -4.45 8.99 29.46
N LYS A 31 -3.77 9.13 28.32
CA LYS A 31 -2.96 10.30 27.96
C LYS A 31 -3.12 10.62 26.47
N TYR A 32 -2.62 11.78 26.04
CA TYR A 32 -2.53 12.07 24.61
C TYR A 32 -1.59 11.05 23.95
N ALA A 33 -2.14 10.21 23.08
CA ALA A 33 -1.42 9.12 22.44
C ALA A 33 -0.75 9.62 21.17
N ASP A 34 0.50 9.21 20.98
CA ASP A 34 1.24 9.44 19.75
C ASP A 34 1.39 8.12 18.97
N LEU A 35 1.90 8.17 17.75
CA LEU A 35 2.17 6.99 16.91
C LEU A 35 3.05 5.96 17.64
N SER A 36 3.96 6.41 18.50
CA SER A 36 4.80 5.53 19.33
C SER A 36 3.99 4.71 20.34
N ASP A 37 2.92 5.27 20.92
CA ASP A 37 2.04 4.55 21.85
C ASP A 37 1.15 3.55 21.10
N ILE A 38 0.72 3.88 19.88
CA ILE A 38 0.00 2.96 18.99
C ILE A 38 0.88 1.74 18.63
N LEU A 39 2.16 1.97 18.36
CA LEU A 39 3.12 0.88 18.11
C LEU A 39 3.36 0.01 19.36
N LYS A 40 3.41 0.60 20.56
CA LYS A 40 3.50 -0.16 21.83
C LYS A 40 2.27 -1.03 22.09
N LEU A 41 1.10 -0.59 21.63
CA LEU A 41 -0.14 -1.38 21.64
C LEU A 41 -0.15 -2.48 20.57
N VAL A 42 0.93 -2.65 19.81
CA VAL A 42 1.06 -3.63 18.71
C VAL A 42 0.01 -3.39 17.61
N TRP A 43 -0.45 -2.14 17.47
CA TRP A 43 -1.37 -1.75 16.40
C TRP A 43 -0.56 -1.21 15.23
N LEU A 44 -0.66 -1.86 14.07
CA LEU A 44 -0.02 -1.34 12.87
C LEU A 44 -0.79 -0.09 12.38
N PRO A 45 -0.09 1.04 12.13
CA PRO A 45 -0.71 2.19 11.50
C PRO A 45 -1.33 1.77 10.17
N VAL A 46 -2.54 2.27 9.88
CA VAL A 46 -3.34 1.88 8.69
C VAL A 46 -2.51 1.89 7.40
N ARG A 47 -1.67 2.90 7.22
CA ARG A 47 -0.81 3.04 6.03
C ARG A 47 0.18 1.88 5.90
N HIS A 48 0.79 1.49 7.01
CA HIS A 48 1.73 0.38 7.04
C HIS A 48 1.01 -0.96 6.78
N ASN A 49 -0.18 -1.14 7.37
CA ASN A 49 -1.02 -2.31 7.14
C ASN A 49 -1.45 -2.44 5.68
N MET A 50 -1.85 -1.34 5.04
CA MET A 50 -2.19 -1.34 3.63
C MET A 50 -1.00 -1.71 2.75
N ASN A 51 0.16 -1.09 2.97
CA ASN A 51 1.37 -1.41 2.21
C ASN A 51 1.77 -2.88 2.39
N TRP A 52 1.71 -3.39 3.62
CA TRP A 52 1.98 -4.79 3.92
C TRP A 52 1.00 -5.73 3.20
N ASN A 53 -0.30 -5.45 3.27
CA ASN A 53 -1.31 -6.24 2.60
C ASN A 53 -1.16 -6.19 1.07
N LEU A 54 -0.80 -5.03 0.52
CA LEU A 54 -0.49 -4.88 -0.90
C LEU A 54 0.70 -5.75 -1.30
N CYS A 55 1.81 -5.70 -0.56
CA CYS A 55 2.97 -6.56 -0.79
C CYS A 55 2.61 -8.05 -0.69
N LYS A 56 1.81 -8.42 0.31
CA LYS A 56 1.33 -9.81 0.49
C LYS A 56 0.47 -10.27 -0.68
N LEU A 57 -0.42 -9.42 -1.18
CA LEU A 57 -1.24 -9.71 -2.35
C LEU A 57 -0.40 -9.81 -3.61
N ALA A 58 0.54 -8.88 -3.84
CA ALA A 58 1.46 -8.91 -4.97
C ALA A 58 2.32 -10.18 -4.97
N TYR A 59 2.85 -10.56 -3.80
CA TYR A 59 3.60 -11.79 -3.64
C TYR A 59 2.77 -13.04 -3.94
N LYS A 60 1.54 -13.10 -3.41
CA LYS A 60 0.61 -14.19 -3.73
C LYS A 60 0.28 -14.23 -5.22
N ALA A 61 0.11 -13.08 -5.85
CA ALA A 61 -0.18 -12.99 -7.27
C ALA A 61 0.98 -13.50 -8.14
N LEU A 62 2.23 -13.24 -7.73
CA LEU A 62 3.43 -13.75 -8.40
C LEU A 62 3.61 -15.27 -8.28
N ILE A 63 3.13 -15.88 -7.20
CA ILE A 63 3.34 -17.33 -6.92
C ILE A 63 2.12 -18.18 -7.29
N CYS A 64 0.94 -17.59 -7.40
CA CYS A 64 -0.29 -18.34 -7.66
C CYS A 64 -0.30 -18.91 -9.08
N GLU A 65 -0.27 -20.24 -9.21
CA GLU A 65 -0.38 -20.94 -10.50
C GLU A 65 -1.73 -20.70 -11.21
N LYS A 66 -2.78 -20.32 -10.45
CA LYS A 66 -4.11 -20.01 -10.97
C LYS A 66 -4.30 -18.53 -11.36
N TRP A 67 -3.21 -17.77 -11.44
CA TRP A 67 -3.31 -16.35 -11.78
C TRP A 67 -3.85 -16.17 -13.21
N PRO A 68 -4.80 -15.25 -13.43
CA PRO A 68 -5.40 -15.07 -14.75
C PRO A 68 -4.35 -14.75 -15.82
N PRO A 69 -4.34 -15.49 -16.96
CA PRO A 69 -3.34 -15.32 -18.01
C PRO A 69 -3.46 -13.98 -18.74
N TYR A 70 -4.63 -13.33 -18.67
CA TYR A 70 -4.86 -12.00 -19.25
C TYR A 70 -4.22 -10.86 -18.43
N LEU A 71 -3.67 -11.14 -17.24
CA LEU A 71 -3.01 -10.15 -16.39
C LEU A 71 -1.60 -10.62 -16.01
N PRO A 72 -0.66 -10.69 -16.98
CA PRO A 72 0.70 -11.15 -16.71
C PRO A 72 1.41 -10.19 -15.75
N LEU A 73 1.95 -10.75 -14.66
CA LEU A 73 2.80 -10.04 -13.71
C LEU A 73 4.26 -10.35 -14.03
N GLU A 74 4.94 -9.44 -14.71
CA GLU A 74 6.35 -9.59 -15.03
C GLU A 74 7.22 -8.85 -14.02
N LEU A 75 8.28 -9.51 -13.55
CA LEU A 75 9.30 -8.88 -12.73
C LEU A 75 10.25 -8.06 -13.61
N ARG A 76 10.44 -6.80 -13.24
CA ARG A 76 11.38 -5.92 -13.92
C ARG A 76 12.80 -6.30 -13.51
N VAL A 77 13.52 -6.94 -14.44
CA VAL A 77 14.95 -7.22 -14.28
C VAL A 77 15.73 -5.96 -14.66
N HIS A 78 16.40 -5.34 -13.69
CA HIS A 78 17.30 -4.22 -13.95
C HIS A 78 18.66 -4.72 -14.43
N GLN A 79 19.12 -4.22 -15.59
CA GLN A 79 20.43 -4.60 -16.15
C GLN A 79 21.62 -4.05 -15.37
N ARG A 80 21.41 -3.04 -14.51
CA ARG A 80 22.44 -2.43 -13.66
C ARG A 80 22.02 -2.53 -12.20
N THR A 81 22.90 -3.03 -11.35
CA THR A 81 22.74 -3.07 -9.89
C THR A 81 22.96 -1.67 -9.31
N LEU A 82 21.93 -0.82 -9.35
CA LEU A 82 21.88 0.42 -8.59
C LEU A 82 21.44 0.10 -7.16
N ARG A 83 21.91 0.85 -6.16
CA ARG A 83 21.46 0.63 -4.75
C ARG A 83 19.94 0.76 -4.57
N SER A 84 19.25 1.46 -5.47
CA SER A 84 17.79 1.57 -5.54
C SER A 84 17.09 0.41 -6.26
N SER A 85 17.83 -0.51 -6.90
CA SER A 85 17.29 -1.64 -7.66
C SER A 85 17.20 -2.94 -6.87
N SER A 86 17.46 -2.92 -5.56
CA SER A 86 17.28 -4.08 -4.66
C SER A 86 15.82 -4.40 -4.37
N ILE A 87 14.90 -3.49 -4.72
CA ILE A 87 13.46 -3.64 -4.53
C ILE A 87 12.86 -4.35 -5.74
N LEU A 88 12.03 -5.36 -5.50
CA LEU A 88 11.25 -6.05 -6.54
C LEU A 88 10.29 -5.06 -7.19
N ASN A 89 10.55 -4.71 -8.45
CA ASN A 89 9.68 -3.85 -9.23
C ASN A 89 8.92 -4.70 -10.25
N LEU A 90 7.62 -4.47 -10.37
CA LEU A 90 6.80 -5.06 -11.42
C LEU A 90 6.90 -4.21 -12.69
N VAL A 91 6.86 -4.86 -13.86
CA VAL A 91 6.69 -4.17 -15.14
C VAL A 91 5.27 -3.59 -15.16
N VAL A 92 5.16 -2.30 -15.50
CA VAL A 92 3.86 -1.65 -15.68
C VAL A 92 3.39 -1.94 -17.10
N PRO A 93 2.34 -2.76 -17.30
CA PRO A 93 1.85 -3.06 -18.64
C PRO A 93 1.40 -1.77 -19.34
N GLN A 94 1.81 -1.58 -20.60
CA GLN A 94 1.44 -0.39 -21.38
C GLN A 94 0.14 -0.64 -22.17
N VAL A 95 -0.90 -1.15 -21.50
CA VAL A 95 -2.19 -1.45 -22.14
C VAL A 95 -3.06 -0.20 -22.12
N SER A 96 -3.39 0.32 -23.30
CA SER A 96 -4.30 1.45 -23.48
C SER A 96 -5.72 1.11 -22.98
N GLY A 97 -6.33 2.05 -22.24
CA GLY A 97 -7.66 1.86 -21.64
C GLY A 97 -7.65 1.28 -20.22
N THR A 98 -6.47 1.02 -19.64
CA THR A 98 -6.34 0.75 -18.20
C THR A 98 -6.14 2.04 -17.41
N PHE A 99 -6.40 2.02 -16.10
CA PHE A 99 -6.23 3.16 -15.19
C PHE A 99 -4.78 3.68 -15.07
N GLN A 100 -3.84 3.17 -15.87
CA GLN A 100 -2.41 3.47 -15.82
C GLN A 100 -2.01 4.69 -16.66
N GLY A 101 -2.94 5.26 -17.44
CA GLY A 101 -2.73 6.46 -18.26
C GLY A 101 -2.86 7.80 -17.53
N CYS A 102 -2.89 7.82 -16.20
CA CYS A 102 -2.91 9.06 -15.42
C CYS A 102 -1.52 9.30 -14.82
N ALA A 103 -0.60 9.79 -15.65
CA ALA A 103 0.63 10.46 -15.22
C ALA A 103 0.47 11.98 -15.38
#